data_AF-G3I0R5-F1
#
_entry.id   AF-G3I0R5-F1
#
_cell.length_a   1.000
_cell.length_b   1.000
_cell.length_c   1.000
_cell.angle_alpha   90.00
_cell.angle_beta   90.00
_cell.angle_gamma   90.00
#
_symmetry.space_group_name_H-M   'P 1'
#
loop_
_entity.id
_entity.type
_entity.pdbx_description
1 polymer ?
#
loop_
_entity_poly.entity_id
_entity_poly.type
_entity_poly.pdbx_seq_one_letter_code
_entity_poly.pdbx_strand_id
1 'polypeptide(L)'
;MLHVYQDVTLKWATQLPHVPVAVRVGSLHDLKGVIVTLSDDGHLQCSYLGTDPSLFQAPKVESRELNYDELDVELKELQRIIKDVKSQGVWPMTEREEDLKVFAVVSSSLDSVSQATNIEVGTDSVPSITVKITLQNRVVLQKVKLSVYVQPPLVLTCDQFTFDFAVPDMTSVAAFSVYLKKNYIPSELEGNAVVSYSRPTGIPRVIQCKFRLPLKLICLPGQPSKTASQKLTIDTNKSPVSLPILFPDFASHSDDDQINVMGFRLLGGSRVTLLASRTSQRYRIQSEQFEDLWLITNELILRLLEYFEKQGIKDFACSFSGCIPLQEYFELIDHHFELRINGEKLEELLSERAVQFRAIQRRLLTRFRDKTPAPLQHLDTLLDGTYKQVIALADAVEENQDRLLQSSAGLRSATHLLILLVRLWQKLSADQTAILEAAFLPLQEDTQELGWEETVDAAIAHLLKTCLSKSSKEQALSLSSQLTIPKDTSRLKKHITLLCDRLAKGGRLCLSTDAAAPQALVMPGKNPAHPP
;
A
#
# COMPACT_ATOMS: atom_id res chain seq x y z
N MET A 1 -27.30 -40.01 37.30
CA MET A 1 -28.48 -39.92 36.39
C MET A 1 -29.17 -41.27 36.40
N LEU A 2 -30.50 -41.30 36.46
CA LEU A 2 -31.31 -42.53 36.46
C LEU A 2 -32.00 -42.67 35.11
N HIS A 3 -31.90 -43.87 34.51
CA HIS A 3 -32.54 -44.22 33.24
C HIS A 3 -33.53 -45.37 33.45
N VAL A 4 -34.76 -45.21 32.97
CA VAL A 4 -35.81 -46.24 33.03
C VAL A 4 -36.02 -46.79 31.63
N TYR A 5 -35.81 -48.09 31.46
CA TYR A 5 -35.94 -48.78 30.19
C TYR A 5 -37.15 -49.71 30.19
N GLN A 6 -37.84 -49.78 29.06
CA GLN A 6 -38.71 -50.89 28.71
C GLN A 6 -37.97 -51.72 27.67
N ASP A 7 -37.53 -52.91 28.05
CA ASP A 7 -36.55 -53.74 27.33
C ASP A 7 -35.27 -52.94 27.03
N VAL A 8 -35.06 -52.56 25.76
CA VAL A 8 -33.88 -51.79 25.31
C VAL A 8 -34.24 -50.33 25.03
N THR A 9 -35.53 -49.96 25.06
CA THR A 9 -35.99 -48.60 24.77
C THR A 9 -36.02 -47.74 26.03
N LEU A 10 -35.26 -46.64 26.02
CA LEU A 10 -35.28 -45.65 27.10
C LEU A 10 -36.65 -44.95 27.15
N LYS A 11 -37.34 -45.05 28.29
CA LYS A 11 -38.66 -44.45 28.51
C LYS A 11 -38.62 -43.19 29.38
N TRP A 12 -37.68 -43.11 30.31
CA TRP A 12 -37.54 -41.94 31.18
C TRP A 12 -36.09 -41.73 31.59
N ALA A 13 -35.67 -40.48 31.75
CA ALA A 13 -34.36 -40.11 32.26
C ALA A 13 -34.52 -38.97 33.26
N THR A 14 -33.90 -39.08 34.43
CA THR A 14 -33.90 -38.01 35.43
C THR A 14 -32.54 -37.88 36.09
N GLN A 15 -32.22 -36.68 36.56
CA GLN A 15 -30.99 -36.45 37.32
C GLN A 15 -31.20 -36.91 38.77
N LEU A 16 -30.17 -37.56 39.31
CA LEU A 16 -30.12 -37.92 40.73
C LEU A 16 -29.12 -36.97 41.40
N PRO A 17 -29.36 -36.56 42.66
CA PRO A 17 -28.46 -35.67 43.38
C PRO A 17 -27.14 -36.35 43.77
N HIS A 18 -27.08 -37.68 43.78
CA HIS A 18 -25.88 -38.47 44.06
C HIS A 18 -25.77 -39.69 43.13
N VAL A 19 -24.64 -40.39 43.18
CA VAL A 19 -24.41 -41.64 42.44
C VAL A 19 -24.92 -42.82 43.28
N PRO A 20 -25.97 -43.55 42.87
CA PRO A 20 -26.49 -44.64 43.67
C PRO A 20 -25.63 -45.90 43.52
N VAL A 21 -25.31 -46.54 44.65
CA VAL A 21 -24.71 -47.88 44.71
C VAL A 21 -25.79 -48.96 44.67
N ALA A 22 -26.95 -48.69 45.28
CA ALA A 22 -28.10 -49.58 45.23
C ALA A 22 -29.37 -48.79 44.90
N VAL A 23 -30.22 -49.38 44.04
CA VAL A 23 -31.53 -48.85 43.67
C VAL A 23 -32.58 -49.94 43.87
N ARG A 24 -33.69 -49.61 44.53
CA ARG A 24 -34.85 -50.49 44.68
C ARG A 24 -36.13 -49.70 44.45
N VAL A 25 -37.15 -50.39 43.95
CA VAL A 25 -38.50 -49.83 43.83
C VAL A 25 -39.37 -50.50 44.89
N GLY A 26 -39.93 -49.69 45.78
CA GLY A 26 -40.70 -50.16 46.93
C GLY A 26 -42.08 -49.52 47.02
N SER A 27 -42.86 -50.00 47.99
CA SER A 27 -44.08 -49.33 48.44
C SER A 27 -43.86 -48.82 49.86
N LEU A 28 -43.97 -47.51 50.04
CA LEU A 28 -43.73 -46.82 51.31
C LEU A 28 -44.98 -46.00 51.64
N HIS A 29 -45.56 -46.20 52.83
CA HIS A 29 -46.74 -45.46 53.32
C HIS A 29 -47.86 -45.33 52.27
N ASP A 30 -48.34 -46.45 51.72
CA ASP A 30 -49.36 -46.55 50.67
C ASP A 30 -49.02 -45.97 49.28
N LEU A 31 -47.82 -45.39 49.10
CA LEU A 31 -47.33 -44.97 47.80
C LEU A 31 -46.57 -46.12 47.13
N LYS A 32 -47.08 -46.65 46.01
CA LYS A 32 -46.41 -47.68 45.20
C LYS A 32 -45.47 -47.05 44.17
N GLY A 33 -44.35 -47.70 43.90
CA GLY A 33 -43.43 -47.27 42.83
C GLY A 33 -42.40 -46.23 43.26
N VAL A 34 -42.09 -46.14 44.54
CA VAL A 34 -41.08 -45.21 45.07
C VAL A 34 -39.69 -45.74 44.78
N ILE A 35 -38.83 -44.89 44.22
CA ILE A 35 -37.45 -45.22 43.87
C ILE A 35 -36.56 -44.88 45.07
N VAL A 36 -36.01 -45.90 45.71
CA VAL A 36 -35.10 -45.79 46.84
C VAL A 36 -33.68 -45.96 46.35
N THR A 37 -32.87 -44.93 46.52
CA THR A 37 -31.47 -44.88 46.12
C THR A 37 -30.59 -44.77 47.37
N LEU A 38 -29.56 -45.62 47.46
CA LEU A 38 -28.54 -45.57 48.51
C LEU A 38 -27.17 -45.33 47.87
N SER A 39 -26.43 -44.35 48.40
CA SER A 39 -25.06 -44.02 48.02
C SER A 39 -24.02 -44.73 48.92
N ASP A 40 -22.76 -44.80 48.48
CA ASP A 40 -21.64 -45.39 49.23
C ASP A 40 -21.28 -44.61 50.50
N ASP A 41 -21.51 -43.31 50.49
CA ASP A 41 -21.35 -42.40 51.62
C ASP A 41 -22.51 -42.47 52.65
N GLY A 42 -23.51 -43.32 52.41
CA GLY A 42 -24.64 -43.54 53.32
C GLY A 42 -25.85 -42.65 53.07
N HIS A 43 -25.86 -41.81 52.02
CA HIS A 43 -27.06 -41.05 51.65
C HIS A 43 -28.17 -41.98 51.15
N LEU A 44 -29.29 -42.02 51.90
CA LEU A 44 -30.51 -42.73 51.52
C LEU A 44 -31.58 -41.72 51.10
N GLN A 45 -32.06 -41.83 49.86
CA GLN A 45 -33.11 -40.97 49.33
C GLN A 45 -34.25 -41.79 48.71
N CYS A 46 -35.48 -41.47 49.10
CA CYS A 46 -36.69 -41.96 48.46
C CYS A 46 -37.23 -40.87 47.53
N SER A 47 -37.31 -41.16 46.23
CA SER A 47 -37.74 -40.21 45.20
C SER A 47 -38.81 -40.80 44.30
N TYR A 48 -39.56 -39.93 43.63
CA TYR A 48 -40.49 -40.26 42.56
C TYR A 48 -40.14 -39.46 41.30
N LEU A 49 -40.64 -39.89 40.15
CA LEU A 49 -40.35 -39.22 38.88
C LEU A 49 -41.20 -37.94 38.78
N GLY A 50 -40.55 -36.77 38.80
CA GLY A 50 -41.22 -35.50 38.53
C GLY A 50 -41.58 -35.41 37.05
N THR A 51 -42.85 -35.20 36.73
CA THR A 51 -43.36 -35.07 35.35
C THR A 51 -43.58 -33.63 34.92
N ASP A 52 -43.39 -32.67 35.83
CA ASP A 52 -43.59 -31.26 35.55
C ASP A 52 -42.40 -30.69 34.78
N PRO A 53 -42.57 -30.24 33.53
CA PRO A 53 -41.51 -29.54 32.81
C PRO A 53 -41.25 -28.22 33.52
N SER A 54 -40.01 -27.98 33.95
CA SER A 54 -39.61 -26.65 34.40
C SER A 54 -39.69 -25.69 33.21
N LEU A 55 -40.76 -24.90 33.13
CA LEU A 55 -40.80 -23.77 32.20
C LEU A 55 -39.67 -22.82 32.62
N PHE A 56 -38.72 -22.57 31.72
CA PHE A 56 -37.72 -21.51 31.88
C PHE A 56 -38.42 -20.15 31.81
N GLN A 57 -39.10 -19.76 32.89
CA GLN A 57 -39.55 -18.40 33.11
C GLN A 57 -38.56 -17.75 34.06
N ALA A 58 -38.03 -16.59 33.64
CA ALA A 58 -37.25 -15.76 34.54
C ALA A 58 -38.12 -15.52 35.81
N PRO A 59 -37.60 -15.79 37.01
CA PRO A 59 -38.37 -15.63 38.24
C PRO A 59 -38.88 -14.18 38.32
N LYS A 60 -40.15 -14.00 38.69
CA LYS A 60 -40.67 -12.67 39.06
C LYS A 60 -40.03 -12.28 40.39
N VAL A 61 -38.82 -11.72 40.32
CA VAL A 61 -38.09 -11.21 41.47
C VAL A 61 -38.63 -9.82 41.78
N GLU A 62 -39.41 -9.66 42.85
CA GLU A 62 -39.97 -8.36 43.29
C GLU A 62 -38.95 -7.43 43.97
N SER A 63 -37.68 -7.82 44.11
CA SER A 63 -36.69 -7.01 44.83
C SER A 63 -35.24 -7.23 44.38
N ARG A 64 -34.99 -7.13 43.08
CA ARG A 64 -33.67 -6.68 42.59
C ARG A 64 -33.86 -5.29 42.02
N GLU A 65 -33.89 -4.30 42.91
CA GLU A 65 -33.88 -2.89 42.50
C GLU A 65 -32.55 -2.64 41.78
N LEU A 66 -32.58 -2.54 40.44
CA LEU A 66 -31.44 -2.02 39.71
C LEU A 66 -31.24 -0.57 40.15
N ASN A 67 -30.00 -0.18 40.43
CA ASN A 67 -29.67 1.18 40.79
C ASN A 67 -29.76 2.09 39.56
N TYR A 68 -30.97 2.56 39.23
CA TYR A 68 -31.25 3.37 38.05
C TYR A 68 -30.45 4.68 38.02
N ASP A 69 -30.06 5.22 39.19
CA ASP A 69 -29.29 6.46 39.25
C ASP A 69 -27.85 6.25 38.78
N GLU A 70 -27.19 5.16 39.18
CA GLU A 70 -25.85 4.81 38.69
C GLU A 70 -25.87 4.48 37.19
N LEU A 71 -26.88 3.71 36.74
CA LEU A 71 -27.04 3.38 35.33
C LEU A 71 -27.30 4.62 34.47
N ASP A 72 -28.08 5.58 34.95
CA ASP A 72 -28.38 6.81 34.21
C ASP A 72 -27.16 7.73 34.11
N VAL A 73 -26.33 7.80 35.16
CA VAL A 73 -25.06 8.53 35.12
C VAL A 73 -24.10 7.91 34.08
N GLU A 74 -23.91 6.59 34.11
CA GLU A 74 -23.08 5.88 33.15
C GLU A 74 -23.64 6.00 31.72
N LEU A 75 -24.96 5.86 31.54
CA LEU A 75 -25.62 6.01 30.25
C LEU A 75 -25.43 7.42 29.68
N LYS A 76 -25.58 8.46 30.50
CA LYS A 76 -25.37 9.85 30.09
C LYS A 76 -23.92 10.11 29.70
N GLU A 77 -22.97 9.52 30.41
CA GLU A 77 -21.54 9.60 30.08
C GLU A 77 -21.25 8.93 28.73
N LEU A 78 -21.73 7.70 28.51
CA LEU A 78 -21.58 6.99 27.24
C LEU A 78 -22.27 7.72 26.08
N GLN A 79 -23.48 8.26 26.30
CA GLN A 79 -24.18 9.05 25.29
C GLN A 79 -23.43 10.33 24.92
N ARG A 80 -22.77 10.98 25.89
CA ARG A 80 -21.89 12.14 25.64
C ARG A 80 -20.73 11.75 24.73
N ILE A 81 -20.02 10.67 25.07
CA ILE A 81 -18.91 10.14 24.26
C ILE A 81 -19.38 9.84 22.83
N ILE A 82 -20.53 9.17 22.66
CA ILE A 82 -21.10 8.86 21.35
C ILE A 82 -21.42 10.13 20.56
N LYS A 83 -21.97 11.16 21.21
CA LYS A 83 -22.32 12.42 20.55
C LYS A 83 -21.07 13.18 20.11
N ASP A 84 -20.04 13.22 20.95
CA ASP A 84 -18.77 13.89 20.66
C ASP A 84 -18.09 13.25 19.44
N VAL A 85 -17.99 11.92 19.41
CA VAL A 85 -17.45 11.17 18.26
C VAL A 85 -18.24 11.43 16.97
N LYS A 86 -19.58 11.44 17.05
CA LYS A 86 -20.43 11.70 15.88
C LYS A 86 -20.30 13.12 15.33
N SER A 87 -20.08 14.11 16.20
CA SER A 87 -19.96 15.52 15.79
C SER A 87 -18.61 15.87 15.19
N GLN A 88 -17.52 15.23 15.66
CA GLN A 88 -16.16 15.47 15.18
C GLN A 88 -15.73 14.50 14.06
N GLY A 89 -16.51 13.44 13.79
CA GLY A 89 -16.19 12.41 12.79
C GLY A 89 -14.96 11.56 13.12
N VAL A 90 -14.31 11.84 14.24
CA VAL A 90 -13.10 11.20 14.77
C VAL A 90 -13.30 11.09 16.27
N TRP A 91 -12.70 10.07 16.91
CA TRP A 91 -12.62 10.01 18.38
C TRP A 91 -12.14 11.37 18.92
N PRO A 92 -12.68 11.87 20.06
CA PRO A 92 -12.13 13.07 20.69
C PRO A 92 -10.64 12.80 20.93
N MET A 93 -9.82 13.38 20.05
CA MET A 93 -8.38 13.43 20.21
C MET A 93 -8.19 14.43 21.34
N THR A 94 -8.27 13.95 22.57
CA THR A 94 -7.81 14.68 23.74
C THR A 94 -6.33 14.93 23.51
N GLU A 95 -6.06 16.06 22.85
CA GLU A 95 -4.77 16.62 22.50
C GLU A 95 -3.88 15.72 21.61
N ARG A 96 -3.11 16.37 20.74
CA ARG A 96 -1.91 15.75 20.16
C ARG A 96 -0.90 15.54 21.29
N GLU A 97 -1.14 14.57 22.17
CA GLU A 97 -0.11 14.10 23.07
C GLU A 97 0.95 13.43 22.18
N GLU A 98 2.09 14.11 21.98
CA GLU A 98 3.25 13.56 21.28
C GLU A 98 3.88 12.45 22.14
N ASP A 99 3.17 11.33 22.33
CA ASP A 99 3.61 10.18 23.13
C ASP A 99 4.96 9.64 22.67
N LEU A 100 5.20 9.72 21.37
CA LEU A 100 6.35 9.19 20.69
C LEU A 100 6.75 10.14 19.56
N LYS A 101 8.02 10.52 19.53
CA LYS A 101 8.62 11.26 18.41
C LYS A 101 9.52 10.34 17.63
N VAL A 102 9.44 10.43 16.30
CA VAL A 102 10.23 9.61 15.38
C VAL A 102 10.97 10.54 14.43
N PHE A 103 12.28 10.41 14.38
CA PHE A 103 13.16 11.19 13.52
C PHE A 103 14.03 10.26 12.70
N ALA A 104 14.11 10.50 11.40
CA ALA A 104 15.01 9.76 10.50
C ALA A 104 16.17 10.66 10.08
N VAL A 105 17.39 10.15 10.18
CA VAL A 105 18.62 10.81 9.77
C VAL A 105 19.33 9.92 8.78
N VAL A 106 19.49 10.42 7.55
CA VAL A 106 20.23 9.74 6.48
C VAL A 106 21.68 10.23 6.51
N SER A 107 22.64 9.30 6.44
CA SER A 107 24.06 9.65 6.43
C SER A 107 24.40 10.51 5.21
N SER A 108 25.30 11.48 5.35
CA SER A 108 25.67 12.38 4.25
C SER A 108 26.63 11.73 3.26
N SER A 109 27.41 10.74 3.68
CA SER A 109 28.32 9.95 2.84
C SER A 109 27.79 8.52 2.65
N LEU A 110 28.17 7.90 1.54
CA LEU A 110 27.98 6.46 1.34
C LEU A 110 28.82 5.67 2.35
N ASP A 111 28.41 4.43 2.63
CA ASP A 111 29.11 3.55 3.55
C ASP A 111 30.50 3.19 2.96
N SER A 112 31.56 3.29 3.77
CA SER A 112 32.93 2.98 3.32
C SER A 112 33.11 1.53 2.90
N VAL A 113 32.33 0.64 3.51
CA VAL A 113 32.21 -0.77 3.14
C VAL A 113 30.74 -1.04 2.86
N SER A 114 30.43 -1.40 1.62
CA SER A 114 29.05 -1.69 1.22
C SER A 114 28.47 -2.83 2.05
N GLN A 115 27.26 -2.61 2.56
CA GLN A 115 26.47 -3.61 3.29
C GLN A 115 25.52 -4.39 2.36
N ALA A 116 25.66 -4.23 1.05
CA ALA A 116 24.80 -4.89 0.07
C ALA A 116 25.03 -6.41 0.06
N THR A 117 23.95 -7.18 0.16
CA THR A 117 23.96 -8.65 0.14
C THR A 117 23.11 -9.20 -1.00
N ASN A 118 23.50 -10.34 -1.56
CA ASN A 118 22.80 -11.06 -2.64
C ASN A 118 22.47 -10.17 -3.86
N ILE A 119 23.51 -9.64 -4.50
CA ILE A 119 23.42 -8.65 -5.56
C ILE A 119 23.46 -9.35 -6.93
N GLU A 120 22.52 -9.02 -7.82
CA GLU A 120 22.49 -9.48 -9.23
C GLU A 120 23.22 -8.52 -10.19
N VAL A 121 23.77 -7.44 -9.65
CA VAL A 121 24.48 -6.38 -10.36
C VAL A 121 25.86 -6.90 -10.80
N GLY A 122 26.26 -6.56 -12.02
CA GLY A 122 27.56 -6.90 -12.61
C GLY A 122 28.77 -6.32 -11.87
N THR A 123 29.91 -6.26 -12.55
CA THR A 123 31.27 -6.08 -11.99
C THR A 123 31.56 -4.87 -11.07
N ASP A 124 30.62 -3.93 -10.89
CA ASP A 124 30.80 -2.74 -10.05
C ASP A 124 30.24 -2.94 -8.63
N SER A 125 30.95 -2.46 -7.61
CA SER A 125 30.49 -2.51 -6.23
C SER A 125 29.24 -1.66 -6.03
N VAL A 126 28.12 -2.28 -5.62
CA VAL A 126 26.89 -1.55 -5.29
C VAL A 126 27.10 -0.71 -4.02
N PRO A 127 26.84 0.60 -4.05
CA PRO A 127 26.93 1.44 -2.86
C PRO A 127 25.78 1.17 -1.89
N SER A 128 26.03 1.31 -0.60
CA SER A 128 25.01 1.33 0.44
C SER A 128 25.06 2.63 1.24
N ILE A 129 23.95 2.98 1.89
CA ILE A 129 23.87 4.14 2.76
C ILE A 129 23.16 3.82 4.07
N THR A 130 23.82 4.13 5.19
CA THR A 130 23.24 3.95 6.52
C THR A 130 22.20 5.04 6.84
N VAL A 131 21.02 4.60 7.26
CA VAL A 131 19.94 5.43 7.80
C VAL A 131 19.74 5.11 9.29
N LYS A 132 19.58 6.14 10.11
CA LYS A 132 19.34 6.02 11.55
C LYS A 132 17.97 6.60 11.90
N ILE A 133 17.13 5.79 12.53
CA ILE A 133 15.82 6.21 13.04
C ILE A 133 15.90 6.30 14.56
N THR A 134 15.63 7.48 15.09
CA THR A 134 15.59 7.78 16.52
C THR A 134 14.15 7.86 16.99
N LEU A 135 13.82 7.09 18.02
CA LEU A 135 12.51 7.05 18.67
C LEU A 135 12.64 7.60 20.09
N GLN A 136 11.79 8.56 20.45
CA GLN A 136 11.77 9.18 21.78
C GLN A 136 10.36 9.11 22.36
N ASN A 137 10.16 8.35 23.44
CA ASN A 137 8.86 8.26 24.09
C ASN A 137 8.73 9.27 25.24
N ARG A 138 7.53 9.79 25.48
CA ARG A 138 7.19 10.59 26.67
C ARG A 138 6.46 9.79 27.74
N VAL A 139 5.80 8.71 27.35
CA VAL A 139 5.01 7.84 28.23
C VAL A 139 5.46 6.40 28.08
N VAL A 140 5.10 5.54 29.02
CA VAL A 140 5.36 4.09 28.89
C VAL A 140 4.55 3.54 27.71
N LEU A 141 5.22 2.83 26.80
CA LEU A 141 4.61 2.26 25.60
C LEU A 141 4.86 0.75 25.56
N GLN A 142 3.87 0.02 25.06
CA GLN A 142 3.94 -1.43 24.89
C GLN A 142 3.88 -1.80 23.41
N LYS A 143 4.48 -2.94 23.05
CA LYS A 143 4.44 -3.51 21.69
C LYS A 143 4.90 -2.52 20.61
N VAL A 144 6.01 -1.81 20.87
CA VAL A 144 6.52 -0.82 19.91
C VAL A 144 7.27 -1.55 18.79
N LYS A 145 6.71 -1.49 17.58
CA LYS A 145 7.28 -2.08 16.38
C LYS A 145 7.52 -1.02 15.33
N LEU A 146 8.77 -0.87 14.91
CA LEU A 146 9.18 -0.07 13.77
C LEU A 146 9.29 -0.97 12.54
N SER A 147 8.59 -0.60 11.48
CA SER A 147 8.72 -1.18 10.15
C SER A 147 9.17 -0.10 9.17
N VAL A 148 10.16 -0.42 8.34
CA VAL A 148 10.73 0.51 7.36
C VAL A 148 10.46 -0.03 5.96
N TYR A 149 10.03 0.86 5.07
CA TYR A 149 9.66 0.54 3.69
C TYR A 149 10.42 1.46 2.73
N VAL A 150 10.90 0.89 1.63
CA VAL A 150 11.51 1.60 0.49
C VAL A 150 10.93 1.04 -0.80
N GLN A 151 10.99 1.81 -1.89
CA GLN A 151 10.47 1.36 -3.18
C GLN A 151 11.41 0.34 -3.84
N PRO A 152 10.90 -0.77 -4.41
CA PRO A 152 11.69 -1.64 -5.26
C PRO A 152 12.34 -0.84 -6.41
N PRO A 153 13.60 -1.13 -6.79
CA PRO A 153 14.44 -2.25 -6.35
C PRO A 153 15.39 -1.92 -5.19
N LEU A 154 15.11 -0.86 -4.42
CA LEU A 154 15.86 -0.61 -3.18
C LEU A 154 15.51 -1.68 -2.14
N VAL A 155 16.53 -2.10 -1.40
CA VAL A 155 16.40 -3.11 -0.35
C VAL A 155 17.08 -2.62 0.92
N LEU A 156 16.52 -3.05 2.06
CA LEU A 156 17.03 -2.77 3.39
C LEU A 156 17.81 -3.97 3.90
N THR A 157 18.89 -3.74 4.64
CA THR A 157 19.57 -4.81 5.40
C THR A 157 18.69 -5.38 6.51
N CYS A 158 17.83 -4.55 7.09
CA CYS A 158 16.85 -4.92 8.11
C CYS A 158 15.64 -3.98 8.01
N ASP A 159 14.44 -4.56 7.91
CA ASP A 159 13.16 -3.86 7.69
C ASP A 159 12.35 -3.66 8.97
N GLN A 160 12.59 -4.48 10.02
CA GLN A 160 11.77 -4.50 11.22
C GLN A 160 12.60 -4.48 12.51
N PHE A 161 12.19 -3.63 13.45
CA PHE A 161 12.79 -3.49 14.77
C PHE A 161 11.68 -3.50 15.84
N THR A 162 11.96 -4.13 16.98
CA THR A 162 11.05 -4.15 18.13
C THR A 162 11.74 -3.49 19.31
N PHE A 163 11.00 -2.66 20.05
CA PHE A 163 11.51 -1.90 21.17
C PHE A 163 10.62 -2.06 22.41
N ASP A 164 11.27 -2.08 23.57
CA ASP A 164 10.60 -2.12 24.88
C ASP A 164 10.75 -0.78 25.60
N PHE A 165 9.72 0.06 25.53
CA PHE A 165 9.67 1.38 26.16
C PHE A 165 9.03 1.31 27.55
N ALA A 166 9.74 0.68 28.49
CA ALA A 166 9.26 0.44 29.85
C ALA A 166 9.26 1.70 30.75
N VAL A 167 10.02 2.73 30.39
CA VAL A 167 10.20 3.97 31.18
C VAL A 167 9.92 5.19 30.29
N PRO A 168 9.33 6.28 30.82
CA PRO A 168 9.23 7.58 30.13
C PRO A 168 10.60 8.15 29.71
N ASP A 169 10.60 9.02 28.70
CA ASP A 169 11.76 9.79 28.23
C ASP A 169 12.98 8.94 27.79
N MET A 170 12.72 7.72 27.34
CA MET A 170 13.74 6.83 26.78
C MET A 170 13.96 7.15 25.29
N THR A 171 15.21 7.06 24.86
CA THR A 171 15.59 7.22 23.46
C THR A 171 16.19 5.92 22.93
N SER A 172 15.66 5.42 21.82
CA SER A 172 16.17 4.24 21.13
C SER A 172 16.52 4.59 19.69
N VAL A 173 17.56 3.96 19.15
CA VAL A 173 18.02 4.18 17.77
C VAL A 173 18.07 2.85 17.03
N ALA A 174 17.40 2.77 15.89
CA ALA A 174 17.59 1.72 14.89
C ALA A 174 18.49 2.23 13.77
N ALA A 175 19.43 1.41 13.33
CA ALA A 175 20.28 1.68 12.17
C ALA A 175 20.17 0.52 11.17
N PHE A 176 20.05 0.87 9.89
CA PHE A 176 20.03 -0.07 8.77
C PHE A 176 20.65 0.59 7.55
N SER A 177 21.09 -0.20 6.58
CA SER A 177 21.60 0.31 5.32
C SER A 177 20.61 0.05 4.19
N VAL A 178 20.52 1.00 3.26
CA VAL A 178 19.74 0.90 2.03
C VAL A 178 20.69 0.76 0.86
N TYR A 179 20.38 -0.13 -0.09
CA TYR A 179 21.16 -0.34 -1.30
C TYR A 179 20.26 -0.79 -2.47
N LEU A 180 20.80 -0.72 -3.69
CA LEU A 180 20.10 -1.12 -4.90
C LEU A 180 20.34 -2.61 -5.19
N LYS A 181 19.29 -3.45 -5.24
CA LYS A 181 19.46 -4.89 -5.45
C LYS A 181 19.44 -5.33 -6.92
N LYS A 182 18.49 -4.81 -7.69
CA LYS A 182 18.25 -5.19 -9.11
C LYS A 182 18.71 -4.10 -10.08
N ASN A 183 18.93 -4.48 -11.34
CA ASN A 183 19.48 -3.64 -12.41
C ASN A 183 18.45 -2.70 -13.08
N TYR A 184 17.54 -2.12 -12.31
CA TYR A 184 16.63 -1.07 -12.81
C TYR A 184 16.48 0.05 -11.78
N ILE A 185 15.81 1.12 -12.16
CA ILE A 185 15.78 2.37 -11.38
C ILE A 185 14.51 2.39 -10.50
N PRO A 186 14.62 2.79 -9.21
CA PRO A 186 13.44 2.96 -8.36
C PRO A 186 12.60 4.14 -8.82
N SER A 187 11.28 4.06 -8.66
CA SER A 187 10.39 5.18 -9.00
C SER A 187 10.58 6.40 -8.11
N GLU A 188 11.03 6.21 -6.86
CA GLU A 188 11.29 7.29 -5.91
C GLU A 188 12.48 6.98 -5.01
N LEU A 189 13.17 8.03 -4.56
CA LEU A 189 14.24 7.96 -3.56
C LEU A 189 13.73 8.42 -2.19
N GLU A 190 12.55 7.93 -1.80
CA GLU A 190 11.93 8.17 -0.49
C GLU A 190 11.77 6.84 0.25
N GLY A 191 12.06 6.85 1.54
CA GLY A 191 11.79 5.76 2.46
C GLY A 191 10.79 6.19 3.52
N ASN A 192 10.06 5.21 4.04
CA ASN A 192 8.98 5.43 4.98
C ASN A 192 9.15 4.55 6.22
N ALA A 193 9.22 5.17 7.39
CA ALA A 193 9.30 4.51 8.68
C ALA A 193 7.94 4.59 9.39
N VAL A 194 7.33 3.43 9.64
CA VAL A 194 6.05 3.31 10.31
C VAL A 194 6.27 2.66 11.67
N VAL A 195 5.92 3.36 12.73
CA VAL A 195 5.98 2.85 14.10
C VAL A 195 4.57 2.61 14.59
N SER A 196 4.28 1.36 14.94
CA SER A 196 3.06 0.95 15.62
C SER A 196 3.34 0.70 17.09
N TYR A 197 2.47 1.16 17.98
CA TYR A 197 2.59 0.98 19.41
C TYR A 197 1.22 0.95 20.09
N SER A 198 1.17 0.44 21.31
CA SER A 198 -0.02 0.49 22.17
C SER A 198 0.29 1.23 23.46
N ARG A 199 -0.62 2.11 23.89
CA ARG A 199 -0.60 2.65 25.25
C ARG A 199 -0.92 1.52 26.26
N PRO A 200 -0.61 1.68 27.56
CA PRO A 200 -1.01 0.71 28.59
C PRO A 200 -2.52 0.46 28.67
N THR A 201 -3.32 1.41 28.16
CA THR A 201 -4.79 1.27 27.99
C THR A 201 -5.19 0.29 26.87
N GLY A 202 -4.23 -0.24 26.09
CA GLY A 202 -4.45 -1.19 25.01
C GLY A 202 -4.81 -0.57 23.66
N ILE A 203 -4.95 0.75 23.58
CA ILE A 203 -5.33 1.44 22.33
C ILE A 203 -4.12 1.48 21.37
N PRO A 204 -4.24 0.92 20.15
CA PRO A 204 -3.18 0.98 19.15
C PRO A 204 -3.07 2.38 18.52
N ARG A 205 -1.84 2.78 18.23
CA ARG A 205 -1.47 4.03 17.56
C ARG A 205 -0.37 3.75 16.55
N VAL A 206 -0.35 4.59 15.50
CA VAL A 206 0.65 4.51 14.43
C VAL A 206 1.20 5.90 14.17
N ILE A 207 2.52 6.02 14.07
CA ILE A 207 3.22 7.24 13.67
C ILE A 207 4.07 6.91 12.45
N GLN A 208 4.11 7.84 11.51
CA GLN A 208 4.84 7.71 10.26
C GLN A 208 5.89 8.83 10.15
N CYS A 209 7.10 8.49 9.71
CA CYS A 209 8.18 9.40 9.43
C CYS A 209 8.77 9.07 8.05
N LYS A 210 8.86 10.06 7.18
CA LYS A 210 9.46 9.90 5.85
C LYS A 210 10.90 10.41 5.83
N PHE A 211 11.75 9.80 5.01
CA PHE A 211 13.12 10.23 4.80
C PHE A 211 13.52 10.13 3.33
N ARG A 212 14.38 11.04 2.88
CA ARG A 212 14.85 11.08 1.50
C ARG A 212 16.24 10.46 1.38
N LEU A 213 16.40 9.56 0.42
CA LEU A 213 17.69 8.95 0.06
C LEU A 213 18.41 9.83 -0.97
N PRO A 214 19.74 9.96 -0.91
CA PRO A 214 20.48 10.82 -1.83
C PRO A 214 20.65 10.16 -3.21
N LEU A 215 20.61 10.97 -4.26
CA LEU A 215 20.75 10.52 -5.66
C LEU A 215 22.02 9.67 -5.91
N LYS A 216 23.12 9.95 -5.21
CA LYS A 216 24.39 9.20 -5.33
C LYS A 216 24.30 7.72 -4.92
N LEU A 217 23.21 7.29 -4.29
CA LEU A 217 22.96 5.89 -4.00
C LEU A 217 22.73 5.06 -5.27
N ILE A 218 22.14 5.67 -6.30
CA ILE A 218 21.74 4.98 -7.53
C ILE A 218 22.41 5.54 -8.80
N CYS A 219 23.27 6.53 -8.64
CA CYS A 219 23.84 7.30 -9.73
C CYS A 219 25.31 7.60 -9.50
N LEU A 220 26.10 7.50 -10.58
CA LEU A 220 27.52 7.81 -10.67
C LEU A 220 27.73 8.95 -11.68
N PRO A 221 28.81 9.74 -11.55
CA PRO A 221 29.19 10.70 -12.58
C PRO A 221 29.47 9.98 -13.90
N GLY A 222 28.87 10.47 -14.98
CA GLY A 222 28.97 9.90 -16.32
C GLY A 222 29.39 10.93 -17.36
N GLN A 223 29.88 10.46 -18.51
CA GLN A 223 30.12 11.34 -19.65
C GLN A 223 28.78 11.78 -20.26
N PRO A 224 28.58 13.09 -20.50
CA PRO A 224 27.34 13.59 -21.10
C PRO A 224 27.20 13.13 -22.56
N SER A 225 25.99 12.75 -22.95
CA SER A 225 25.68 12.44 -24.35
C SER A 225 25.21 13.70 -25.08
N LYS A 226 25.69 13.91 -26.31
CA LYS A 226 25.27 15.05 -27.16
C LYS A 226 23.92 14.83 -27.83
N THR A 227 23.52 13.57 -27.99
CA THR A 227 22.29 13.16 -28.66
C THR A 227 21.61 12.10 -27.81
N ALA A 228 20.31 12.26 -27.61
CA ALA A 228 19.44 11.26 -27.00
C ALA A 228 18.07 11.34 -27.66
N SER A 229 17.33 10.24 -27.65
CA SER A 229 15.97 10.14 -28.20
C SER A 229 15.00 11.06 -27.47
N GLN A 230 14.99 11.01 -26.13
CA GLN A 230 14.03 11.72 -25.28
C GLN A 230 14.62 13.01 -24.73
N LYS A 231 13.87 14.10 -24.84
CA LYS A 231 14.31 15.45 -24.44
C LYS A 231 13.20 16.20 -23.72
N LEU A 232 13.52 16.65 -22.52
CA LEU A 232 12.63 17.48 -21.70
C LEU A 232 13.30 18.83 -21.42
N THR A 233 12.55 19.92 -21.47
CA THR A 233 13.05 21.26 -21.14
C THR A 233 12.17 21.91 -20.07
N ILE A 234 12.78 22.35 -18.98
CA ILE A 234 12.13 23.06 -17.88
C ILE A 234 12.56 24.51 -17.91
N ASP A 235 11.58 25.40 -17.86
CA ASP A 235 11.78 26.84 -17.78
C ASP A 235 11.80 27.29 -16.31
N THR A 236 12.66 28.23 -15.98
CA THR A 236 12.73 28.88 -14.66
C THR A 236 12.50 30.38 -14.80
N ASN A 237 12.02 31.04 -13.74
CA ASN A 237 11.88 32.51 -13.72
C ASN A 237 13.14 33.25 -13.24
N LYS A 238 14.18 32.52 -12.83
CA LYS A 238 15.47 33.06 -12.40
C LYS A 238 16.59 32.60 -13.35
N SER A 239 17.73 33.28 -13.26
CA SER A 239 18.94 32.91 -14.01
C SER A 239 19.39 31.48 -13.69
N PRO A 240 19.93 30.76 -14.68
CA PRO A 240 20.43 29.40 -14.49
C PRO A 240 21.60 29.39 -13.49
N VAL A 241 21.61 28.38 -12.63
CA VAL A 241 22.62 28.11 -11.60
C VAL A 241 23.63 27.12 -12.16
N SER A 242 24.89 27.29 -11.77
CA SER A 242 25.99 26.39 -12.17
C SER A 242 25.73 24.96 -11.68
N LEU A 243 25.82 23.98 -12.59
CA LEU A 243 25.50 22.58 -12.27
C LEU A 243 26.42 21.97 -11.20
N PRO A 244 27.75 22.23 -11.18
CA PRO A 244 28.62 21.79 -10.08
C PRO A 244 28.21 22.30 -8.70
N ILE A 245 27.54 23.45 -8.60
CA ILE A 245 27.04 23.98 -7.31
C ILE A 245 25.80 23.21 -6.87
N LEU A 246 24.91 22.87 -7.81
CA LEU A 246 23.72 22.07 -7.53
C LEU A 246 24.07 20.61 -7.25
N PHE A 247 25.05 20.06 -7.96
CA PHE A 247 25.43 18.65 -7.92
C PHE A 247 26.93 18.48 -7.61
N PRO A 248 27.38 18.87 -6.40
CA PRO A 248 28.78 18.79 -6.04
C PRO A 248 29.30 17.36 -6.02
N ASP A 249 28.45 16.38 -5.65
CA ASP A 249 28.81 14.95 -5.65
C ASP A 249 29.12 14.39 -7.06
N PHE A 250 28.73 15.10 -8.12
CA PHE A 250 28.82 14.63 -9.51
C PHE A 250 29.76 15.50 -10.38
N ALA A 251 30.39 16.51 -9.79
CA ALA A 251 31.34 17.36 -10.50
C ALA A 251 32.64 16.60 -10.79
N SER A 252 33.06 16.52 -12.05
CA SER A 252 34.39 16.03 -12.43
C SER A 252 35.44 17.11 -12.19
N HIS A 253 36.53 16.79 -11.50
CA HIS A 253 37.65 17.72 -11.24
C HIS A 253 38.49 18.07 -12.48
N SER A 254 38.13 17.56 -13.66
CA SER A 254 38.83 17.77 -14.92
C SER A 254 37.90 18.46 -15.93
N ASP A 255 38.32 19.64 -16.37
CA ASP A 255 37.79 20.51 -17.44
C ASP A 255 36.75 21.57 -17.05
N ASP A 256 37.26 22.79 -16.83
CA ASP A 256 36.52 24.05 -16.58
C ASP A 256 35.62 24.47 -17.76
N ASP A 257 35.76 23.85 -18.94
CA ASP A 257 35.01 24.22 -20.15
C ASP A 257 33.58 23.65 -20.20
N GLN A 258 33.24 22.67 -19.35
CA GLN A 258 31.93 21.98 -19.35
C GLN A 258 31.07 22.23 -18.09
N ILE A 259 31.24 23.35 -17.40
CA ILE A 259 30.49 23.70 -16.15
C ILE A 259 28.96 23.61 -16.29
N ASN A 260 28.43 23.69 -17.52
CA ASN A 260 26.99 23.76 -17.78
C ASN A 260 26.38 22.47 -18.33
N VAL A 261 27.18 21.41 -18.44
CA VAL A 261 26.71 20.10 -18.91
C VAL A 261 27.16 19.06 -17.90
N MET A 262 26.22 18.23 -17.44
CA MET A 262 26.51 17.16 -16.50
C MET A 262 25.92 15.85 -17.00
N GLY A 263 26.73 14.80 -16.99
CA GLY A 263 26.31 13.45 -17.31
C GLY A 263 26.11 12.62 -16.05
N PHE A 264 24.99 11.91 -16.00
CA PHE A 264 24.61 11.01 -14.93
C PHE A 264 24.56 9.60 -15.50
N ARG A 265 25.26 8.66 -14.87
CA ARG A 265 25.18 7.23 -15.18
C ARG A 265 24.43 6.54 -14.05
N LEU A 266 23.27 6.00 -14.34
CA LEU A 266 22.49 5.22 -13.38
C LEU A 266 23.13 3.84 -13.24
N LEU A 267 23.03 3.22 -12.05
CA LEU A 267 23.64 1.90 -11.81
C LEU A 267 23.06 0.80 -12.71
N GLY A 268 21.85 0.99 -13.24
CA GLY A 268 21.24 0.12 -14.26
C GLY A 268 21.85 0.26 -15.67
N GLY A 269 22.84 1.14 -15.86
CA GLY A 269 23.55 1.36 -17.13
C GLY A 269 23.04 2.54 -17.94
N SER A 270 21.82 3.02 -17.68
CA SER A 270 21.23 4.15 -18.39
C SER A 270 21.96 5.47 -18.14
N ARG A 271 21.89 6.36 -19.12
CA ARG A 271 22.59 7.65 -19.09
C ARG A 271 21.60 8.80 -19.24
N VAL A 272 21.76 9.80 -18.38
CA VAL A 272 20.96 11.03 -18.42
C VAL A 272 21.90 12.21 -18.50
N THR A 273 21.62 13.15 -19.40
CA THR A 273 22.42 14.37 -19.57
C THR A 273 21.58 15.59 -19.19
N LEU A 274 22.15 16.43 -18.33
CA LEU A 274 21.56 17.69 -17.90
C LEU A 274 22.36 18.85 -18.50
N LEU A 275 21.65 19.76 -19.18
CA LEU A 275 22.22 20.94 -19.80
C LEU A 275 21.58 22.19 -19.19
N ALA A 276 22.40 23.03 -18.56
CA ALA A 276 21.99 24.37 -18.14
C ALA A 276 22.31 25.35 -19.28
N SER A 277 21.28 26.02 -19.80
CA SER A 277 21.50 27.02 -20.85
C SER A 277 22.25 28.24 -20.31
N ARG A 278 23.22 28.79 -21.04
CA ARG A 278 23.93 30.04 -20.65
C ARG A 278 23.09 31.28 -20.87
N THR A 279 22.30 31.26 -21.94
CA THR A 279 21.62 32.44 -22.49
C THR A 279 20.13 32.43 -22.22
N SER A 280 19.58 31.30 -21.77
CA SER A 280 18.17 31.18 -21.43
C SER A 280 17.97 30.63 -20.03
N GLN A 281 16.84 30.95 -19.41
CA GLN A 281 16.44 30.48 -18.09
C GLN A 281 15.84 29.07 -18.20
N ARG A 282 16.61 28.14 -18.78
CA ARG A 282 16.12 26.80 -19.15
C ARG A 282 17.13 25.72 -18.81
N TYR A 283 16.61 24.62 -18.29
CA TYR A 283 17.36 23.37 -18.10
C TYR A 283 16.80 22.31 -19.04
N ARG A 284 17.67 21.64 -19.77
CA ARG A 284 17.29 20.55 -20.66
C ARG A 284 17.84 19.22 -20.12
N ILE A 285 16.95 18.25 -19.95
CA ILE A 285 17.26 16.90 -19.52
C ILE A 285 17.07 15.98 -20.73
N GLN A 286 18.01 15.07 -20.97
CA GLN A 286 18.00 14.18 -22.12
C GLN A 286 18.41 12.77 -21.71
N SER A 287 17.74 11.76 -22.24
CA SER A 287 18.05 10.34 -22.04
C SER A 287 17.54 9.50 -23.21
N GLU A 288 18.00 8.25 -23.31
CA GLU A 288 17.50 7.29 -24.32
C GLU A 288 16.14 6.69 -23.93
N GLN A 289 15.85 6.64 -22.63
CA GLN A 289 14.60 6.13 -22.07
C GLN A 289 13.81 7.28 -21.43
N PHE A 290 12.48 7.18 -21.45
CA PHE A 290 11.60 8.25 -20.97
C PHE A 290 11.52 8.27 -19.43
N GLU A 291 11.42 7.08 -18.84
CA GLU A 291 11.36 6.81 -17.41
C GLU A 291 12.55 7.38 -16.62
N ASP A 292 13.75 7.38 -17.22
CA ASP A 292 14.99 7.86 -16.58
C ASP A 292 15.03 9.37 -16.36
N LEU A 293 14.21 10.12 -17.10
CA LEU A 293 14.15 11.57 -16.95
C LEU A 293 13.58 11.99 -15.60
N TRP A 294 12.77 11.15 -14.96
CA TRP A 294 12.03 11.48 -13.74
C TRP A 294 12.94 11.87 -12.58
N LEU A 295 13.83 10.98 -12.14
CA LEU A 295 14.59 11.18 -10.91
C LEU A 295 15.53 12.39 -10.99
N ILE A 296 16.21 12.56 -12.12
CA ILE A 296 17.10 13.70 -12.35
C ILE A 296 16.31 15.01 -12.41
N THR A 297 15.14 14.99 -13.04
CA THR A 297 14.25 16.15 -13.12
C THR A 297 13.72 16.55 -11.74
N ASN A 298 13.26 15.58 -10.94
CA ASN A 298 12.77 15.82 -9.60
C ASN A 298 13.88 16.35 -8.69
N GLU A 299 15.07 15.73 -8.72
CA GLU A 299 16.23 16.17 -7.96
C GLU A 299 16.68 17.59 -8.36
N LEU A 300 16.69 17.91 -9.66
CA LEU A 300 17.00 19.26 -10.15
C LEU A 300 16.05 20.31 -9.55
N ILE A 301 14.74 20.07 -9.61
CA ILE A 301 13.75 21.02 -9.09
C ILE A 301 13.92 21.23 -7.59
N LEU A 302 14.12 20.16 -6.84
CA LEU A 302 14.28 20.22 -5.38
C LEU A 302 15.55 20.96 -4.98
N ARG A 303 16.68 20.66 -5.62
CA ARG A 303 17.95 21.37 -5.35
C ARG A 303 17.89 22.84 -5.75
N LEU A 304 17.17 23.18 -6.83
CA LEU A 304 16.93 24.57 -7.20
C LEU A 304 16.08 25.31 -6.16
N LEU A 305 15.00 24.69 -5.68
CA LEU A 305 14.16 25.25 -4.61
C LEU A 305 14.98 25.49 -3.35
N GLU A 306 15.73 24.50 -2.88
CA GLU A 306 16.59 24.62 -1.70
C GLU A 306 17.67 25.70 -1.87
N TYR A 307 18.28 25.78 -3.06
CA TYR A 307 19.33 26.77 -3.35
C TYR A 307 18.77 28.19 -3.29
N PHE A 308 17.64 28.45 -3.96
CA PHE A 308 17.03 29.78 -3.97
C PHE A 308 16.41 30.16 -2.61
N GLU A 309 15.88 29.19 -1.87
CA GLU A 309 15.40 29.42 -0.51
C GLU A 309 16.56 29.84 0.43
N LYS A 310 17.73 29.18 0.34
CA LYS A 310 18.95 29.56 1.07
C LYS A 310 19.45 30.96 0.71
N GLN A 311 19.19 31.42 -0.51
CA GLN A 311 19.50 32.79 -0.96
C GLN A 311 18.43 33.82 -0.56
N GLY A 312 17.35 33.40 0.11
CA GLY A 312 16.24 34.27 0.52
C GLY A 312 15.26 34.60 -0.62
N ILE A 313 15.36 33.93 -1.77
CA ILE A 313 14.50 34.12 -2.94
C ILE A 313 13.28 33.21 -2.81
N LYS A 314 12.16 33.77 -2.36
CA LYS A 314 10.90 33.02 -2.12
C LYS A 314 9.98 32.91 -3.34
N ASP A 315 10.25 33.66 -4.40
CA ASP A 315 9.42 33.72 -5.62
C ASP A 315 9.93 32.81 -6.74
N PHE A 316 10.82 31.86 -6.46
CA PHE A 316 11.32 30.93 -7.47
C PHE A 316 10.20 30.00 -7.96
N ALA A 317 10.09 29.85 -9.28
CA ALA A 317 9.10 28.99 -9.91
C ALA A 317 9.67 28.32 -11.16
N CYS A 318 9.35 27.03 -11.31
CA CYS A 318 9.56 26.26 -12.52
C CYS A 318 8.27 26.23 -13.34
N SER A 319 8.39 26.23 -14.66
CA SER A 319 7.28 26.04 -15.59
C SER A 319 7.66 25.12 -16.72
N PHE A 320 6.66 24.46 -17.31
CA PHE A 320 6.83 23.61 -18.47
C PHE A 320 6.00 24.18 -19.62
N SER A 321 6.64 24.54 -20.73
CA SER A 321 6.00 25.13 -21.91
C SER A 321 5.88 24.16 -23.10
N GLY A 322 6.36 22.93 -22.96
CA GLY A 322 6.30 21.91 -24.01
C GLY A 322 4.94 21.20 -24.09
N CYS A 323 4.78 20.36 -25.11
CA CYS A 323 3.70 19.39 -25.16
C CYS A 323 3.94 18.28 -24.13
N ILE A 324 2.88 17.81 -23.49
CA ILE A 324 2.97 16.64 -22.61
C ILE A 324 3.34 15.41 -23.47
N PRO A 325 4.40 14.66 -23.12
CA PRO A 325 4.87 13.48 -23.85
C PRO A 325 3.95 12.27 -23.59
N LEU A 326 2.72 12.32 -24.12
CA LEU A 326 1.74 11.26 -23.94
C LEU A 326 2.06 10.02 -24.77
N GLN A 327 2.75 10.16 -25.91
CA GLN A 327 3.05 9.04 -26.79
C GLN A 327 4.02 8.06 -26.13
N GLU A 328 5.15 8.58 -25.66
CA GLU A 328 6.18 7.80 -24.96
C GLU A 328 5.62 7.16 -23.69
N TYR A 329 4.75 7.89 -22.98
CA TYR A 329 4.06 7.37 -21.82
C TYR A 329 3.10 6.21 -22.17
N PHE A 330 2.38 6.31 -23.28
CA PHE A 330 1.45 5.27 -23.71
C PHE A 330 2.15 4.00 -24.20
N GLU A 331 3.36 4.10 -24.73
CA GLU A 331 4.20 2.94 -25.07
C GLU A 331 4.57 2.13 -23.82
N LEU A 332 4.89 2.80 -22.70
CA LEU A 332 5.15 2.14 -21.42
C LEU A 332 3.90 1.45 -20.84
N ILE A 333 2.72 2.09 -20.96
CA ILE A 333 1.44 1.49 -20.55
C ILE A 333 1.17 0.20 -21.34
N ASP A 334 1.39 0.23 -22.66
CA ASP A 334 1.17 -0.96 -23.49
C ASP A 334 2.13 -2.09 -23.11
N HIS A 335 3.42 -1.76 -22.95
CA HIS A 335 4.41 -2.76 -22.58
C HIS A 335 4.10 -3.42 -21.23
N HIS A 336 3.69 -2.63 -20.24
CA HIS A 336 3.23 -3.13 -18.95
C HIS A 336 2.02 -4.06 -19.09
N PHE A 337 0.99 -3.62 -19.81
CA PHE A 337 -0.23 -4.39 -20.03
C PHE A 337 0.03 -5.71 -20.76
N GLU A 338 0.91 -5.70 -21.78
CA GLU A 338 1.32 -6.91 -22.49
C GLU A 338 1.99 -7.94 -21.58
N LEU A 339 2.84 -7.51 -20.65
CA LEU A 339 3.46 -8.39 -19.65
C LEU A 339 2.44 -8.96 -18.67
N ARG A 340 1.42 -8.19 -18.27
CA ARG A 340 0.30 -8.69 -17.45
C ARG A 340 -0.47 -9.80 -18.17
N ILE A 341 -0.86 -9.56 -19.43
CA ILE A 341 -1.59 -10.53 -20.25
C ILE A 341 -0.74 -11.78 -20.53
N ASN A 342 0.56 -11.64 -20.72
CA ASN A 342 1.46 -12.78 -20.88
C ASN A 342 1.59 -13.58 -19.57
N GLY A 343 1.62 -12.92 -18.42
CA GLY A 343 1.59 -13.57 -17.12
C GLY A 343 0.34 -14.43 -16.92
N GLU A 344 -0.84 -13.88 -17.22
CA GLU A 344 -2.11 -14.60 -17.11
C GLU A 344 -2.13 -15.87 -18.01
N LYS A 345 -1.64 -15.75 -19.25
CA LYS A 345 -1.52 -16.91 -20.16
C LYS A 345 -0.56 -17.98 -19.65
N LEU A 346 0.58 -17.58 -19.08
CA LEU A 346 1.57 -18.51 -18.53
C LEU A 346 1.01 -19.23 -17.29
N GLU A 347 0.30 -18.51 -16.41
CA GLU A 347 -0.37 -19.08 -15.25
C GLU A 347 -1.48 -20.07 -15.64
N GLU A 348 -2.28 -19.76 -16.68
CA GLU A 348 -3.28 -20.68 -17.22
C GLU A 348 -2.64 -21.98 -17.73
N LEU A 349 -1.59 -21.87 -18.54
CA LEU A 349 -0.85 -23.04 -19.05
C LEU A 349 -0.21 -23.86 -17.92
N LEU A 350 0.35 -23.19 -16.90
CA LEU A 350 0.91 -23.85 -15.73
C LEU A 350 -0.18 -24.59 -14.94
N SER A 351 -1.34 -23.98 -14.77
CA SER A 351 -2.51 -24.59 -14.12
C SER A 351 -2.97 -25.85 -14.85
N GLU A 352 -3.10 -25.79 -16.18
CA GLU A 352 -3.43 -26.96 -17.01
C GLU A 352 -2.42 -28.10 -16.83
N ARG A 353 -1.12 -27.79 -16.88
CA ARG A 353 -0.05 -28.78 -16.69
C ARG A 353 -0.03 -29.34 -15.27
N ALA A 354 -0.31 -28.53 -14.25
CA ALA A 354 -0.42 -28.99 -12.88
C ALA A 354 -1.64 -29.92 -12.67
N VAL A 355 -2.76 -29.69 -13.36
CA VAL A 355 -3.91 -30.61 -13.38
C VAL A 355 -3.52 -31.94 -14.02
N GLN A 356 -2.85 -31.92 -15.19
CA GLN A 356 -2.37 -33.13 -15.85
C GLN A 356 -1.39 -33.92 -14.97
N PHE A 357 -0.42 -33.23 -14.37
CA PHE A 357 0.57 -33.83 -13.47
C PHE A 357 -0.09 -34.56 -12.30
N ARG A 358 -1.03 -33.91 -11.62
CA ARG A 358 -1.80 -34.51 -10.52
C ARG A 358 -2.64 -35.71 -10.99
N ALA A 359 -3.22 -35.66 -12.19
CA ALA A 359 -3.97 -36.78 -12.74
C ALA A 359 -3.08 -38.01 -12.99
N ILE A 360 -1.87 -37.81 -13.53
CA ILE A 360 -0.89 -38.88 -13.75
C ILE A 360 -0.44 -39.47 -12.40
N GLN A 361 -0.12 -38.63 -11.41
CA GLN A 361 0.25 -39.07 -10.07
C GLN A 361 -0.85 -39.91 -9.40
N ARG A 362 -2.12 -39.48 -9.48
CA ARG A 362 -3.26 -40.26 -8.94
C ARG A 362 -3.39 -41.63 -9.62
N ARG A 363 -3.16 -41.69 -10.93
CA ARG A 363 -3.20 -42.95 -11.69
C ARG A 363 -2.06 -43.89 -11.29
N LEU A 364 -0.85 -43.36 -11.12
CA LEU A 364 0.33 -44.11 -10.64
C LEU A 364 0.12 -44.63 -9.22
N LEU A 365 -0.35 -43.79 -8.29
CA LEU A 365 -0.65 -44.22 -6.92
C LEU A 365 -1.68 -45.35 -6.85
N THR A 366 -2.72 -45.29 -7.70
CA THR A 366 -3.72 -46.36 -7.78
C THR A 366 -3.08 -47.67 -8.27
N ARG A 367 -2.16 -47.59 -9.23
CA ARG A 367 -1.42 -48.75 -9.74
C ARG A 367 -0.44 -49.32 -8.72
N PHE A 368 0.28 -48.47 -7.98
CA PHE A 368 1.22 -48.91 -6.94
C PHE A 368 0.54 -49.51 -5.70
N ARG A 369 -0.72 -49.14 -5.44
CA ARG A 369 -1.52 -49.72 -4.35
C ARG A 369 -2.06 -51.11 -4.70
N ASP A 370 -2.13 -51.45 -5.99
CA ASP A 370 -2.61 -52.76 -6.45
C ASP A 370 -1.62 -53.86 -6.06
N LYS A 371 -2.14 -54.98 -5.52
CA LYS A 371 -1.31 -56.12 -5.13
C LYS A 371 -0.85 -56.95 -6.33
N THR A 372 -1.53 -56.80 -7.48
CA THR A 372 -1.11 -57.43 -8.72
C THR A 372 -0.19 -56.50 -9.53
N PRO A 373 1.02 -56.96 -9.91
CA PRO A 373 1.96 -56.11 -10.65
C PRO A 373 1.42 -55.88 -12.08
N ALA A 374 0.85 -54.70 -12.30
CA ALA A 374 0.44 -54.24 -13.63
C ALA A 374 1.54 -53.36 -14.25
N PRO A 375 1.86 -53.52 -15.54
CA PRO A 375 2.85 -52.69 -16.21
C PRO A 375 2.42 -51.22 -16.20
N LEU A 376 3.39 -50.32 -15.95
CA LEU A 376 3.14 -48.88 -15.82
C LEU A 376 2.80 -48.20 -17.17
N GLN A 377 2.91 -48.91 -18.31
CA GLN A 377 2.50 -48.43 -19.64
C GLN A 377 3.02 -47.01 -19.97
N HIS A 378 4.32 -46.76 -19.74
CA HIS A 378 4.99 -45.47 -19.98
C HIS A 378 4.45 -44.26 -19.17
N LEU A 379 3.63 -44.49 -18.14
CA LEU A 379 3.15 -43.43 -17.25
C LEU A 379 4.28 -42.73 -16.48
N ASP A 380 5.37 -43.43 -16.23
CA ASP A 380 6.61 -42.90 -15.67
C ASP A 380 7.29 -41.90 -16.61
N THR A 381 7.37 -42.22 -17.91
CA THR A 381 7.90 -41.32 -18.94
C THR A 381 7.00 -40.10 -19.14
N LEU A 382 5.68 -40.30 -19.12
CA LEU A 382 4.72 -39.20 -19.19
C LEU A 382 4.83 -38.28 -17.96
N LEU A 383 5.00 -38.85 -16.77
CA LEU A 383 5.19 -38.07 -15.53
C LEU A 383 6.45 -37.20 -15.61
N ASP A 384 7.58 -37.75 -16.06
CA ASP A 384 8.83 -36.98 -16.22
C ASP A 384 8.70 -35.87 -17.26
N GLY A 385 8.04 -36.15 -18.39
CA GLY A 385 7.75 -35.15 -19.42
C GLY A 385 6.88 -34.00 -18.90
N THR A 386 5.80 -34.31 -18.18
CA THR A 386 4.93 -33.28 -17.58
C THR A 386 5.65 -32.53 -16.46
N TYR A 387 6.48 -33.20 -15.65
CA TYR A 387 7.29 -32.54 -14.62
C TYR A 387 8.21 -31.48 -15.22
N LYS A 388 8.97 -31.82 -16.27
CA LYS A 388 9.85 -30.88 -16.98
C LYS A 388 9.08 -29.69 -17.55
N GLN A 389 7.88 -29.91 -18.07
CA GLN A 389 7.01 -28.82 -18.56
C GLN A 389 6.54 -27.91 -17.42
N VAL A 390 6.18 -28.46 -16.27
CA VAL A 390 5.78 -27.68 -15.09
C VAL A 390 6.93 -26.81 -14.60
N ILE A 391 8.15 -27.35 -14.51
CA ILE A 391 9.33 -26.58 -14.10
C ILE A 391 9.63 -25.46 -15.11
N ALA A 392 9.67 -25.76 -16.41
CA ALA A 392 9.94 -24.75 -17.43
C ALA A 392 8.88 -23.62 -17.46
N LEU A 393 7.62 -23.95 -17.21
CA LEU A 393 6.55 -22.94 -17.09
C LEU A 393 6.68 -22.13 -15.80
N ALA A 394 7.10 -22.74 -14.69
CA ALA A 394 7.36 -22.02 -13.44
C ALA A 394 8.49 -21.00 -13.61
N ASP A 395 9.60 -21.40 -14.22
CA ASP A 395 10.73 -20.50 -14.52
C ASP A 395 10.29 -19.33 -15.44
N ALA A 396 9.46 -19.62 -16.46
CA ALA A 396 8.92 -18.59 -17.35
C ALA A 396 7.95 -17.63 -16.66
N VAL A 397 7.16 -18.11 -15.69
CA VAL A 397 6.28 -17.26 -14.86
C VAL A 397 7.13 -16.33 -13.99
N GLU A 398 8.16 -16.85 -13.33
CA GLU A 398 9.07 -16.03 -12.52
C GLU A 398 9.78 -14.95 -13.36
N GLU A 399 10.29 -15.30 -14.54
CA GLU A 399 10.92 -14.35 -15.46
C GLU A 399 9.94 -13.26 -15.92
N ASN A 400 8.68 -13.62 -16.21
CA ASN A 400 7.66 -12.65 -16.58
C ASN A 400 7.28 -11.73 -15.39
N GLN A 401 7.19 -12.28 -14.18
CA GLN A 401 6.93 -11.49 -12.96
C GLN A 401 8.07 -10.49 -12.70
N ASP A 402 9.32 -10.88 -12.86
CA ASP A 402 10.46 -9.97 -12.72
C ASP A 402 10.46 -8.84 -13.75
N ARG A 403 10.13 -9.17 -15.02
CA ARG A 403 9.96 -8.16 -16.08
C ARG A 403 8.78 -7.24 -15.81
N LEU A 404 7.67 -7.76 -15.28
CA LEU A 404 6.51 -6.97 -14.93
C LEU A 404 6.85 -5.98 -13.80
N LEU A 405 7.57 -6.40 -12.77
CA LEU A 405 8.04 -5.51 -11.69
C LEU A 405 8.95 -4.40 -12.22
N GLN A 406 9.87 -4.72 -13.13
CA GLN A 406 10.72 -3.72 -13.79
C GLN A 406 9.90 -2.73 -14.62
N SER A 407 8.96 -3.24 -15.44
CA SER A 407 8.06 -2.42 -16.26
C SER A 407 7.17 -1.52 -15.40
N SER A 408 6.63 -2.04 -14.29
CA SER A 408 5.83 -1.29 -13.32
C SER A 408 6.64 -0.16 -12.67
N ALA A 409 7.89 -0.40 -12.29
CA ALA A 409 8.77 0.66 -11.77
C ALA A 409 9.08 1.76 -12.82
N GLY A 410 9.30 1.37 -14.08
CA GLY A 410 9.46 2.29 -15.21
C GLY A 410 8.20 3.12 -15.46
N LEU A 411 7.04 2.46 -15.50
CA LEU A 411 5.73 3.10 -15.66
C LEU A 411 5.46 4.08 -14.53
N ARG A 412 5.70 3.71 -13.27
CA ARG A 412 5.58 4.60 -12.11
C ARG A 412 6.45 5.84 -12.26
N SER A 413 7.72 5.68 -12.65
CA SER A 413 8.65 6.79 -12.87
C SER A 413 8.12 7.74 -13.95
N ALA A 414 7.62 7.19 -15.06
CA ALA A 414 7.02 7.94 -16.15
C ALA A 414 5.71 8.64 -15.72
N THR A 415 4.89 8.00 -14.89
CA THR A 415 3.67 8.57 -14.31
C THR A 415 3.99 9.73 -13.36
N HIS A 416 4.99 9.59 -12.50
CA HIS A 416 5.45 10.69 -11.65
C HIS A 416 5.94 11.88 -12.49
N LEU A 417 6.71 11.61 -13.54
CA LEU A 417 7.14 12.65 -14.48
C LEU A 417 5.95 13.33 -15.15
N LEU A 418 4.97 12.56 -15.62
CA LEU A 418 3.75 13.09 -16.22
C LEU A 418 3.00 14.03 -15.25
N ILE A 419 2.79 13.61 -14.00
CA ILE A 419 2.12 14.41 -12.97
C ILE A 419 2.89 15.71 -12.72
N LEU A 420 4.21 15.63 -12.60
CA LEU A 420 5.06 16.80 -12.43
C LEU A 420 4.95 17.76 -13.61
N LEU A 421 4.99 17.26 -14.86
CA LEU A 421 4.86 18.09 -16.05
C LEU A 421 3.49 18.76 -16.11
N VAL A 422 2.41 18.04 -15.79
CA VAL A 422 1.05 18.60 -15.70
C VAL A 422 0.97 19.68 -14.63
N ARG A 423 1.58 19.45 -13.46
CA ARG A 423 1.67 20.44 -12.36
C ARG A 423 2.39 21.71 -12.82
N LEU A 424 3.54 21.58 -13.47
CA LEU A 424 4.34 22.71 -13.96
C LEU A 424 3.70 23.44 -15.15
N TRP A 425 2.92 22.72 -15.95
CA TRP A 425 2.21 23.27 -17.11
C TRP A 425 0.97 24.08 -16.71
N GLN A 426 0.13 23.53 -15.82
CA GLN A 426 -1.13 24.14 -15.40
C GLN A 426 -1.03 24.92 -14.09
N LYS A 427 0.15 24.95 -13.45
CA LYS A 427 0.40 25.55 -12.13
C LYS A 427 -0.59 25.05 -11.07
N LEU A 428 -0.71 23.73 -10.96
CA LEU A 428 -1.62 23.08 -10.02
C LEU A 428 -1.19 23.33 -8.57
N SER A 429 -2.17 23.41 -7.66
CA SER A 429 -1.91 23.50 -6.22
C SER A 429 -1.39 22.18 -5.65
N ALA A 430 -0.86 22.21 -4.42
CA ALA A 430 -0.42 21.00 -3.72
C ALA A 430 -1.57 19.98 -3.59
N ASP A 431 -2.77 20.44 -3.21
CA ASP A 431 -3.94 19.57 -3.07
C ASP A 431 -4.35 18.91 -4.39
N GLN A 432 -4.30 19.67 -5.50
CA GLN A 432 -4.62 19.13 -6.83
C GLN A 432 -3.58 18.14 -7.31
N THR A 433 -2.31 18.37 -6.95
CA THR A 433 -1.22 17.43 -7.23
C THR A 433 -1.41 16.15 -6.42
N ALA A 434 -1.78 16.26 -5.14
CA ALA A 434 -2.07 15.10 -4.29
C ALA A 434 -3.26 14.27 -4.82
N ILE A 435 -4.29 14.91 -5.36
CA ILE A 435 -5.41 14.20 -6.02
C ILE A 435 -4.92 13.43 -7.26
N LEU A 436 -4.04 14.04 -8.08
CA LEU A 436 -3.47 13.37 -9.24
C LEU A 436 -2.56 12.21 -8.84
N GLU A 437 -1.69 12.41 -7.84
CA GLU A 437 -0.82 11.36 -7.30
C GLU A 437 -1.67 10.19 -6.79
N ALA A 438 -2.73 10.45 -6.01
CA ALA A 438 -3.62 9.40 -5.53
C ALA A 438 -4.37 8.67 -6.66
N ALA A 439 -4.72 9.37 -7.74
CA ALA A 439 -5.46 8.78 -8.87
C ALA A 439 -4.58 7.95 -9.82
N PHE A 440 -3.33 8.37 -10.03
CA PHE A 440 -2.41 7.75 -11.00
C PHE A 440 -1.41 6.77 -10.36
N LEU A 441 -1.19 6.85 -9.05
CA LEU A 441 -0.25 6.00 -8.31
C LEU A 441 -0.97 5.24 -7.17
N PRO A 442 -2.03 4.46 -7.47
CA PRO A 442 -2.89 3.88 -6.44
C PRO A 442 -2.28 2.68 -5.69
N LEU A 443 -1.40 1.92 -6.36
CA LEU A 443 -0.88 0.63 -5.90
C LEU A 443 0.64 0.68 -5.86
N GLN A 444 1.26 -0.14 -5.02
CA GLN A 444 2.73 -0.28 -4.96
C GLN A 444 3.21 -1.36 -5.93
N GLU A 445 2.49 -2.48 -6.02
CA GLU A 445 2.74 -3.59 -6.93
C GLU A 445 1.40 -4.09 -7.49
N ASP A 446 1.43 -4.61 -8.72
CA ASP A 446 0.29 -5.29 -9.32
C ASP A 446 0.07 -6.65 -8.65
N THR A 447 -1.18 -6.92 -8.29
CA THR A 447 -1.61 -8.22 -7.76
C THR A 447 -2.37 -8.99 -8.84
N GLN A 448 -2.56 -10.30 -8.64
CA GLN A 448 -3.33 -11.13 -9.58
C GLN A 448 -4.75 -10.61 -9.80
N GLU A 449 -5.38 -10.03 -8.76
CA GLU A 449 -6.77 -9.55 -8.82
C GLU A 449 -6.89 -8.08 -9.20
N LEU A 450 -5.90 -7.27 -8.82
CA LEU A 450 -5.93 -5.83 -8.97
C LEU A 450 -4.59 -5.30 -9.47
N GLY A 451 -4.61 -4.61 -10.58
CA GLY A 451 -3.47 -3.88 -11.11
C GLY A 451 -3.78 -2.45 -11.53
N TRP A 452 -2.76 -1.85 -12.11
CA TRP A 452 -2.66 -0.41 -12.32
C TRP A 452 -3.72 0.13 -13.31
N GLU A 453 -3.90 -0.53 -14.45
CA GLU A 453 -4.72 -0.04 -15.57
C GLU A 453 -6.19 0.16 -15.18
N GLU A 454 -6.82 -0.84 -14.58
CA GLU A 454 -8.22 -0.81 -14.16
C GLU A 454 -8.45 0.19 -13.01
N THR A 455 -7.49 0.32 -12.10
CA THR A 455 -7.58 1.22 -10.95
C THR A 455 -7.45 2.68 -11.38
N VAL A 456 -6.46 2.97 -12.23
CA VAL A 456 -6.25 4.31 -12.79
C VAL A 456 -7.37 4.69 -13.74
N ASP A 457 -7.87 3.78 -14.57
CA ASP A 457 -9.02 4.05 -15.45
C ASP A 457 -10.26 4.44 -14.63
N ALA A 458 -10.54 3.70 -13.55
CA ALA A 458 -11.66 3.98 -12.67
C ALA A 458 -11.51 5.33 -11.95
N ALA A 459 -10.31 5.64 -11.43
CA ALA A 459 -10.03 6.90 -10.77
C ALA A 459 -10.15 8.10 -11.73
N ILE A 460 -9.57 8.01 -12.92
CA ILE A 460 -9.64 9.07 -13.93
C ILE A 460 -11.08 9.22 -14.44
N ALA A 461 -11.79 8.14 -14.71
CA ALA A 461 -13.20 8.19 -15.12
C ALA A 461 -14.06 8.90 -14.06
N HIS A 462 -13.82 8.61 -12.77
CA HIS A 462 -14.48 9.30 -11.68
C HIS A 462 -14.15 10.79 -11.65
N LEU A 463 -12.86 11.18 -11.72
CA LEU A 463 -12.45 12.59 -11.76
C LEU A 463 -13.01 13.34 -12.97
N LEU A 464 -13.01 12.72 -14.15
CA LEU A 464 -13.58 13.29 -15.36
C LEU A 464 -15.09 13.54 -15.23
N LYS A 465 -15.78 12.66 -14.50
CA LYS A 465 -17.22 12.75 -14.27
C LYS A 465 -17.59 13.79 -13.21
N THR A 466 -16.87 13.83 -12.09
CA THR A 466 -17.23 14.67 -10.93
C THR A 466 -16.61 16.06 -10.98
N CYS A 467 -15.36 16.17 -11.43
CA CYS A 467 -14.61 17.43 -11.38
C CYS A 467 -14.62 18.19 -12.72
N LEU A 468 -14.63 17.47 -13.84
CA LEU A 468 -14.29 18.04 -15.15
C LEU A 468 -15.37 17.85 -16.23
N SER A 469 -16.57 17.38 -15.85
CA SER A 469 -17.66 17.16 -16.80
C SER A 469 -18.26 18.49 -17.26
N LYS A 470 -18.54 18.61 -18.57
CA LYS A 470 -19.17 19.80 -19.16
C LYS A 470 -20.66 19.64 -19.41
N SER A 471 -21.21 18.42 -19.35
CA SER A 471 -22.63 18.16 -19.61
C SER A 471 -23.20 16.97 -18.83
N SER A 472 -24.51 16.98 -18.61
CA SER A 472 -25.25 15.86 -17.99
C SER A 472 -25.20 14.58 -18.84
N LYS A 473 -24.98 14.67 -20.16
CA LYS A 473 -24.76 13.52 -21.05
C LYS A 473 -23.39 12.88 -20.85
N GLU A 474 -22.36 13.67 -20.53
CA GLU A 474 -21.02 13.17 -20.19
C GLU A 474 -20.95 12.58 -18.77
N GLN A 475 -21.82 13.02 -17.86
CA GLN A 475 -21.97 12.38 -16.55
C GLN A 475 -22.50 10.93 -16.64
N ALA A 476 -23.04 10.54 -17.81
CA ALA A 476 -23.42 9.17 -18.13
C ALA A 476 -22.25 8.30 -18.64
N LEU A 477 -20.99 8.78 -18.60
CA LEU A 477 -19.82 7.91 -18.68
C LEU A 477 -20.03 6.74 -17.71
N SER A 478 -20.10 5.52 -18.24
CA SER A 478 -20.30 4.32 -17.45
C SER A 478 -19.07 4.12 -16.57
N LEU A 479 -19.24 4.39 -15.27
CA LEU A 479 -18.32 3.87 -14.27
C LEU A 479 -18.41 2.36 -14.39
N SER A 480 -17.31 1.70 -14.71
CA SER A 480 -17.26 0.24 -14.61
C SER A 480 -17.50 -0.09 -13.14
N SER A 481 -18.54 -0.87 -12.87
CA SER A 481 -18.89 -1.30 -11.51
C SER A 481 -17.93 -2.37 -10.97
N GLN A 482 -17.06 -2.90 -11.83
CA GLN A 482 -16.11 -3.96 -11.52
C GLN A 482 -14.70 -3.53 -11.96
N LEU A 483 -13.73 -3.71 -11.06
CA LEU A 483 -12.30 -3.59 -11.33
C LEU A 483 -11.82 -4.95 -11.84
N THR A 484 -11.73 -5.08 -13.15
CA THR A 484 -11.26 -6.30 -13.83
C THR A 484 -10.23 -5.91 -14.86
N ILE A 485 -9.30 -6.82 -15.17
CA ILE A 485 -8.32 -6.61 -16.22
C ILE A 485 -9.00 -6.16 -17.52
N PRO A 486 -8.60 -5.03 -18.12
CA PRO A 486 -9.23 -4.54 -19.33
C PRO A 486 -8.87 -5.43 -20.53
N LYS A 487 -9.63 -5.32 -21.62
CA LYS A 487 -9.32 -6.04 -22.88
C LYS A 487 -8.19 -5.38 -23.67
N ASP A 488 -8.10 -4.05 -23.56
CA ASP A 488 -7.09 -3.23 -24.19
C ASP A 488 -6.83 -1.95 -23.37
N THR A 489 -5.75 -1.25 -23.69
CA THR A 489 -5.36 0.02 -23.06
C THR A 489 -6.02 1.25 -23.73
N SER A 490 -6.84 1.06 -24.78
CA SER A 490 -7.38 2.15 -25.61
C SER A 490 -8.27 3.09 -24.82
N ARG A 491 -9.09 2.53 -23.91
CA ARG A 491 -9.99 3.32 -23.06
C ARG A 491 -9.20 4.21 -22.09
N LEU A 492 -8.23 3.62 -21.39
CA LEU A 492 -7.38 4.31 -20.43
C LEU A 492 -6.63 5.47 -21.09
N LYS A 493 -5.98 5.23 -22.24
CA LYS A 493 -5.28 6.28 -23.00
C LYS A 493 -6.21 7.42 -23.40
N LYS A 494 -7.42 7.12 -23.87
CA LYS A 494 -8.43 8.15 -24.20
C LYS A 494 -8.82 8.98 -22.98
N HIS A 495 -9.01 8.35 -21.82
CA HIS A 495 -9.32 9.05 -20.58
C HIS A 495 -8.16 9.94 -20.11
N ILE A 496 -6.91 9.48 -20.20
CA ILE A 496 -5.72 10.27 -19.87
C ILE A 496 -5.61 11.48 -20.79
N THR A 497 -5.73 11.29 -22.10
CA THR A 497 -5.71 12.42 -23.07
C THR A 497 -6.82 13.42 -22.78
N LEU A 498 -8.05 12.94 -22.52
CA LEU A 498 -9.19 13.79 -22.20
C LEU A 498 -8.98 14.56 -20.88
N LEU A 499 -8.34 13.96 -19.89
CA LEU A 499 -7.97 14.61 -18.63
C LEU A 499 -7.00 15.77 -18.89
N CYS A 500 -5.91 15.52 -19.61
CA CYS A 500 -4.93 16.53 -19.99
C CYS A 500 -5.58 17.69 -20.77
N ASP A 501 -6.44 17.39 -21.74
CA ASP A 501 -7.17 18.38 -22.54
C ASP A 501 -8.13 19.24 -21.69
N ARG A 502 -8.80 18.64 -20.71
CA ARG A 502 -9.74 19.37 -19.84
C ARG A 502 -9.00 20.25 -18.84
N LEU A 503 -7.87 19.78 -18.31
CA LEU A 503 -6.98 20.60 -17.49
C LEU A 503 -6.41 21.77 -18.30
N ALA A 504 -6.02 21.54 -19.55
CA ALA A 504 -5.58 22.58 -20.49
C ALA A 504 -6.61 23.69 -20.70
N LYS A 505 -7.89 23.31 -20.70
CA LYS A 505 -9.04 24.23 -20.87
C LYS A 505 -9.45 24.91 -19.55
N GLY A 506 -8.61 24.88 -18.52
CA GLY A 506 -8.85 25.54 -17.23
C GLY A 506 -9.60 24.70 -16.19
N GLY A 507 -9.75 23.40 -16.43
CA GLY A 507 -10.32 22.47 -15.45
C GLY A 507 -9.58 22.49 -14.11
N ARG A 508 -10.30 22.23 -13.02
CA ARG A 508 -9.77 22.15 -11.66
C ARG A 508 -10.26 20.87 -10.99
N LEU A 509 -9.39 20.26 -10.19
CA LEU A 509 -9.70 19.02 -9.46
C LEU A 509 -10.12 19.39 -8.03
N CYS A 510 -11.25 18.85 -7.58
CA CYS A 510 -11.82 19.07 -6.24
C CYS A 510 -12.53 17.79 -5.76
N LEU A 511 -12.31 17.37 -4.51
CA LEU A 511 -12.98 16.19 -3.92
C LEU A 511 -14.25 16.54 -3.12
N SER A 512 -14.55 17.83 -2.96
CA SER A 512 -15.68 18.30 -2.15
C SER A 512 -17.02 18.04 -2.84
N THR A 513 -17.92 17.35 -2.15
CA THR A 513 -19.34 17.18 -2.52
C THR A 513 -20.13 18.50 -2.52
N ASP A 514 -19.56 19.57 -1.96
CA ASP A 514 -20.20 20.90 -1.84
C ASP A 514 -19.93 21.85 -3.02
N ALA A 515 -19.18 21.43 -4.04
CA ALA A 515 -18.86 22.28 -5.20
C ALA A 515 -20.00 22.40 -6.24
N ALA A 516 -21.24 22.08 -5.87
CA ALA A 516 -22.43 22.28 -6.70
C ALA A 516 -23.08 23.66 -6.50
N ALA A 517 -22.35 24.67 -6.03
CA ALA A 517 -22.78 26.06 -6.05
C ALA A 517 -21.94 26.84 -7.08
N PRO A 518 -22.52 27.31 -8.20
CA PRO A 518 -21.82 28.23 -9.09
C PRO A 518 -21.49 29.52 -8.33
N GLN A 519 -20.21 29.91 -8.33
CA GLN A 519 -19.80 31.22 -7.83
C GLN A 519 -20.55 32.30 -8.63
N ALA A 520 -21.33 33.14 -7.92
CA ALA A 520 -21.99 34.29 -8.51
C ALA A 520 -20.93 35.24 -9.08
N LEU A 521 -21.00 35.48 -10.39
CA LEU A 521 -20.28 36.55 -11.07
C LEU A 521 -20.60 37.89 -10.39
N VAL A 522 -19.64 38.43 -9.66
CA VAL A 522 -19.68 39.82 -9.19
C VAL A 522 -19.53 40.72 -10.42
N MET A 523 -20.64 41.27 -10.87
CA MET A 523 -20.67 42.33 -11.88
C MET A 523 -20.16 43.65 -11.27
N PRO A 524 -19.33 44.43 -11.98
CA PRO A 524 -18.82 45.71 -11.49
C PRO A 524 -19.93 46.79 -11.45
N GLY A 525 -19.79 47.69 -10.48
CA GLY A 525 -20.84 48.55 -9.93
C GLY A 525 -21.61 49.45 -10.91
N LYS A 526 -22.91 49.56 -10.64
CA LYS A 526 -23.76 50.69 -11.07
C LYS A 526 -23.65 51.81 -10.02
N ASN A 527 -23.28 53.01 -10.47
CA ASN A 527 -23.34 54.25 -9.69
C ASN A 527 -24.76 54.49 -9.12
N PRO A 528 -24.91 54.91 -7.86
CA PRO A 528 -26.20 55.38 -7.37
C PRO A 528 -26.44 56.83 -7.83
N ALA A 529 -27.56 57.05 -8.51
CA ALA A 529 -28.12 58.36 -8.77
C ALA A 529 -28.79 58.89 -7.50
N HIS A 530 -28.50 60.14 -7.15
CA HIS A 530 -29.25 60.93 -6.17
C HIS A 530 -30.65 61.29 -6.68
N PRO A 531 -31.66 61.30 -5.80
CA PRO A 531 -32.81 62.19 -5.94
C PRO A 531 -32.97 63.09 -4.69
N PRO A 532 -33.85 64.11 -4.76
CA PRO A 532 -33.58 65.49 -4.33
C PRO A 532 -33.58 65.74 -2.82
#